data_AF-A0A3B9P456-F1
#
_entry.id   AF-A0A3B9P456-F1
#
_cell.length_a   1.000
_cell.length_b   1.000
_cell.length_c   1.000
_cell.angle_alpha   90.00
_cell.angle_beta   90.00
_cell.angle_gamma   90.00
#
_symmetry.space_group_name_H-M   'P 1'
#
loop_
_entity.id
_entity.type
_entity.pdbx_description
1 polymer ?
#
loop_
_entity_poly.entity_id
_entity_poly.type
_entity_poly.pdbx_seq_one_letter_code
_entity_poly.pdbx_strand_id
1 'polypeptide(L)' 'MAKYSLLPEQLLYEGTLTKDQIIHPELLPEKRIVRTHSAEYWQQLKDLTLPGKAQRKIGFPLS' A
#
# COMPACT_ATOMS: atom_id res chain seq x y z
N MET A 1 2.75 6.97 11.05
CA MET A 1 1.55 6.94 10.17
C MET A 1 0.63 8.16 10.30
N ALA A 2 0.76 9.02 11.33
CA ALA A 2 -0.08 10.22 11.50
C ALA A 2 -0.04 11.23 10.33
N LYS A 3 1.05 11.27 9.54
CA LYS A 3 1.16 12.18 8.38
C LYS A 3 0.02 11.98 7.36
N TYR A 4 -0.45 10.75 7.19
CA TYR A 4 -1.48 10.43 6.18
C TYR A 4 -2.91 10.74 6.66
N SER A 5 -3.17 10.78 7.97
CA SER A 5 -4.46 11.20 8.51
C SER A 5 -4.54 12.71 8.69
N LEU A 6 -3.45 13.35 9.17
CA LEU A 6 -3.44 14.78 9.50
C LEU A 6 -3.54 15.71 8.27
N LEU A 7 -2.95 15.32 7.13
CA LEU A 7 -2.99 16.18 5.94
C LEU A 7 -4.42 16.33 5.38
N PRO A 8 -5.19 15.24 5.15
CA PRO A 8 -6.60 15.37 4.77
C PRO A 8 -7.43 16.15 5.79
N GLU A 9 -7.23 15.93 7.09
CA GLU A 9 -7.93 16.64 8.16
C GLU A 9 -7.66 18.15 8.11
N GLN A 10 -6.41 18.55 7.91
CA GLN A 10 -6.03 19.96 7.81
C GLN A 10 -6.65 20.63 6.57
N LEU A 11 -6.64 19.96 5.42
CA LEU A 11 -7.20 20.50 4.18
C LEU A 11 -8.72 20.70 4.26
N LEU A 12 -9.42 19.83 5.00
CA LEU A 12 -10.84 20.01 5.31
C LEU A 12 -11.08 21.17 6.28
N TYR A 13 -10.24 21.28 7.33
CA TYR A 13 -10.36 22.33 8.34
C TYR A 13 -10.16 23.73 7.74
N GLU A 14 -9.18 23.88 6.84
CA GLU A 14 -8.88 25.14 6.15
C GLU A 14 -9.87 25.47 5.02
N GLY A 15 -10.75 24.53 4.66
CA GLY A 15 -11.71 24.70 3.58
C GLY A 15 -11.10 24.60 2.17
N THR A 16 -9.86 24.12 2.05
CA THR A 16 -9.19 23.89 0.76
C THR A 16 -9.85 22.75 -0.02
N LEU A 17 -10.38 21.75 0.67
CA LEU A 17 -11.13 20.64 0.09
C LEU A 17 -12.45 20.42 0.82
N THR A 18 -13.41 19.83 0.12
CA THR A 18 -14.63 19.25 0.71
C THR A 18 -14.50 17.73 0.85
N LYS A 19 -15.37 17.12 1.67
CA LYS A 19 -15.29 15.67 1.96
C LYS A 19 -15.45 14.79 0.71
N ASP A 20 -16.26 15.22 -0.26
CA ASP A 20 -16.50 14.53 -1.53
C ASP A 20 -15.29 14.54 -2.48
N GLN A 21 -14.32 15.44 -2.25
CA GLN A 21 -13.07 15.49 -3.01
C GLN A 21 -11.99 14.54 -2.45
N ILE A 22 -12.21 13.94 -1.28
CA ILE A 22 -11.31 12.93 -0.71
C ILE A 22 -11.66 11.58 -1.31
N ILE A 23 -10.72 11.03 -2.06
CA ILE A 23 -10.87 9.73 -2.73
C ILE A 23 -10.00 8.70 -2.02
N HIS A 24 -10.57 7.53 -1.76
CA HIS A 24 -9.83 6.38 -1.25
C HIS A 24 -9.52 5.41 -2.40
N PRO A 25 -8.26 4.97 -2.53
CA PRO A 25 -7.91 4.01 -3.57
C PRO A 25 -8.56 2.65 -3.29
N GLU A 26 -9.01 1.98 -4.36
CA GLU A 26 -9.46 0.60 -4.29
C GLU A 26 -8.28 -0.40 -4.29
N LEU A 27 -8.58 -1.65 -3.93
CA LEU A 27 -7.60 -2.72 -4.04
C LEU A 27 -7.20 -2.95 -5.51
N LEU A 28 -5.90 -3.10 -5.74
CA LEU A 28 -5.38 -3.37 -7.07
C LEU A 28 -5.68 -4.83 -7.46
N PRO A 29 -6.22 -5.10 -8.67
CA PRO A 29 -6.43 -6.47 -9.12
C PRO A 29 -5.10 -7.18 -9.37
N GLU A 30 -5.02 -8.47 -9.03
CA GLU A 30 -3.78 -9.25 -9.12
C GLU A 30 -3.16 -9.25 -10.51
N LYS A 31 -4.00 -9.27 -11.57
CA LYS A 31 -3.57 -9.17 -12.97
C LYS A 31 -2.72 -7.93 -13.26
N ARG A 32 -2.85 -6.85 -12.49
CA ARG A 32 -2.01 -5.64 -12.62
C ARG A 32 -0.69 -5.79 -11.86
N ILE A 33 -0.68 -6.48 -10.72
CA ILE A 33 0.52 -6.71 -9.91
C ILE A 33 1.52 -7.57 -10.69
N VAL A 34 1.04 -8.66 -11.30
CA VAL A 34 1.89 -9.60 -12.05
C VAL A 34 2.38 -9.06 -13.41
N ARG A 35 1.98 -7.85 -13.81
CA ARG A 35 2.57 -7.15 -14.97
C ARG A 35 3.97 -6.64 -14.67
N THR A 36 4.25 -6.36 -13.40
CA THR A 36 5.55 -5.82 -12.94
C THR A 36 6.35 -6.88 -12.17
N HIS A 37 5.66 -7.72 -11.41
CA HIS A 37 6.28 -8.74 -10.55
C HIS A 37 6.05 -10.16 -11.08
N SER A 38 6.94 -11.10 -10.75
CA SER A 38 6.66 -12.51 -11.02
C SER A 38 5.49 -13.01 -10.17
N ALA A 39 4.70 -13.92 -10.74
CA ALA A 39 3.56 -14.52 -10.04
C ALA A 39 3.99 -15.26 -8.76
N GLU A 40 5.13 -15.96 -8.79
CA GLU A 40 5.71 -16.65 -7.62
C GLU A 40 6.04 -15.67 -6.49
N TYR A 41 6.69 -14.55 -6.80
CA TYR A 41 7.02 -13.54 -5.79
C TYR A 41 5.75 -12.94 -5.18
N TRP A 42 4.75 -12.62 -6.02
CA TRP A 42 3.46 -12.11 -5.55
C TRP A 42 2.77 -13.10 -4.62
N GLN A 43 2.71 -14.38 -4.99
CA GLN A 43 2.09 -15.41 -4.16
C GLN A 43 2.79 -15.57 -2.81
N GLN A 44 4.13 -15.62 -2.79
CA GLN A 44 4.90 -15.70 -1.56
C GLN A 44 4.71 -14.46 -0.66
N LEU A 45 4.57 -13.28 -1.26
CA LEU A 45 4.31 -12.05 -0.53
C LEU A 45 2.89 -12.05 0.06
N LYS A 46 1.90 -12.49 -0.71
CA LYS A 46 0.49 -12.59 -0.30
C LYS A 46 0.27 -13.61 0.81
N ASP A 47 0.91 -14.77 0.70
CA ASP A 47 0.80 -15.88 1.66
C ASP A 47 1.77 -15.72 2.85
N LEU A 48 2.53 -14.61 2.89
CA LEU A 48 3.54 -14.30 3.91
C LEU A 48 4.66 -15.36 4.04
N THR A 49 4.95 -16.09 2.97
CA THR A 49 5.97 -17.16 2.94
C THR A 49 7.28 -16.73 2.29
N LEU A 50 7.49 -15.42 2.10
CA LEU A 50 8.68 -14.89 1.45
C LEU A 50 9.96 -15.32 2.20
N PRO A 51 10.99 -15.86 1.54
CA PRO A 51 12.21 -16.30 2.21
C PRO A 51 12.90 -15.18 2.99
N GLY A 52 13.47 -15.48 4.16
CA GLY A 52 14.10 -14.45 5.01
C GLY A 52 15.20 -13.64 4.33
N LYS A 53 15.93 -14.21 3.36
CA LYS A 53 16.90 -13.46 2.53
C LYS A 53 16.22 -12.37 1.69
N ALA A 54 15.04 -12.67 1.13
CA ALA A 54 14.25 -11.73 0.35
C ALA A 54 13.57 -10.67 1.25
N GLN A 55 13.06 -11.06 2.42
CA GLN A 55 12.55 -10.11 3.43
C GLN A 55 13.59 -9.06 3.81
N ARG A 56 14.84 -9.49 4.07
CA ARG A 56 15.96 -8.56 4.35
C ARG A 56 16.27 -7.62 3.19
N LYS A 57 16.11 -8.06 1.94
CA LYS A 57 16.32 -7.20 0.75
C LYS A 57 15.27 -6.09 0.66
N ILE A 58 14.02 -6.37 1.04
CA ILE A 58 12.94 -5.37 1.03
C ILE A 58 12.87 -4.57 2.33
N GLY A 59 13.69 -4.90 3.33
CA GLY A 59 13.69 -4.24 4.64
C GLY A 59 12.41 -4.45 5.44
N PHE A 60 11.60 -5.45 5.08
CA PHE A 60 10.29 -5.69 5.64
C PHE A 60 10.21 -7.14 6.16
N PRO A 61 10.44 -7.36 7.46
CA PRO A 61 10.24 -8.68 8.05
C PRO A 61 8.75 -9.02 8.03
N LEU A 62 8.43 -10.23 7.58
CA LEU A 62 7.08 -10.79 7.64
C LEU A 62 6.98 -11.52 8.99
N SER A 63 6.76 -10.73 10.05
CA SER A 63 6.73 -11.17 11.46
C SER A 63 5.73 -10.34 12.25
#